data_AF-A0A954KNN8-F1
#
_entry.id   AF-A0A954KNN8-F1
#
_cell.length_a   1.000
_cell.length_b   1.000
_cell.length_c   1.000
_cell.angle_alpha   90.00
_cell.angle_beta   90.00
_cell.angle_gamma   90.00
#
_symmetry.space_group_name_H-M   'P 1'
#
loop_
_entity.id
_entity.type
_entity.pdbx_description
1 polymer ?
#
loop_
_entity_poly.entity_id
_entity_poly.type
_entity_poly.pdbx_seq_one_letter_code
_entity_poly.pdbx_strand_id
1 'polypeptide(L)'
;MKCRRFDLLLVVFTVTTFAAVAELRAQNPTPGSIARRQFNQVFVKVIMPVTARTPMQDGPNVEGWVSDQLETIGVSEYFAVTNWVPVCDGLLSDDEVNNRVWDGRLVAKNSSLFCPVEGDLPERKDGRVSVLVGGWYPVSGYEAKVSMLDEPGTRAVQPVLPYSAPGLSETNPVEKPLAYVAVLVGPPPAERVALQSNDK
;
A
#
# COMPACT_ATOMS: atom_id res chain seq x y z
N MET A 1 46.50 -79.25 -4.56
CA MET A 1 45.31 -79.64 -3.77
C MET A 1 44.24 -78.57 -3.93
N LYS A 2 42.97 -79.01 -3.96
CA LYS A 2 41.75 -78.30 -4.35
C LYS A 2 41.30 -77.24 -3.33
N CYS A 3 40.60 -76.21 -3.82
CA CYS A 3 39.21 -75.79 -3.49
C CYS A 3 39.01 -74.30 -3.81
N ARG A 4 38.43 -73.92 -4.97
CA ARG A 4 36.99 -73.60 -5.22
C ARG A 4 36.39 -72.60 -4.21
N ARG A 5 36.30 -71.32 -4.59
CA ARG A 5 35.13 -70.60 -5.18
C ARG A 5 34.16 -70.10 -4.10
N PHE A 6 33.89 -68.79 -4.08
CA PHE A 6 32.53 -68.26 -3.96
C PHE A 6 32.44 -66.88 -4.63
N ASP A 7 31.46 -66.78 -5.51
CA ASP A 7 31.06 -65.66 -6.35
C ASP A 7 30.43 -64.50 -5.56
N LEU A 8 30.58 -63.27 -6.05
CA LEU A 8 29.51 -62.26 -6.21
C LEU A 8 30.11 -61.06 -6.98
N LEU A 9 29.89 -60.81 -8.29
CA LEU A 9 28.69 -60.27 -8.96
C LEU A 9 28.19 -58.93 -8.40
N LEU A 10 28.60 -57.80 -9.03
CA LEU A 10 27.77 -56.76 -9.67
C LEU A 10 28.61 -55.48 -9.88
N VAL A 11 28.97 -55.11 -11.11
CA VAL A 11 28.20 -54.31 -12.10
C VAL A 11 28.37 -52.78 -11.90
N VAL A 12 29.19 -52.21 -12.78
CA VAL A 12 28.96 -51.03 -13.65
C VAL A 12 28.31 -49.79 -13.01
N PHE A 13 29.01 -48.64 -13.02
CA PHE A 13 28.64 -47.51 -13.89
C PHE A 13 29.70 -46.39 -13.90
N THR A 14 30.07 -46.02 -15.13
CA THR A 14 30.88 -44.88 -15.54
C THR A 14 30.20 -43.55 -15.21
N VAL A 15 30.93 -42.56 -14.69
CA VAL A 15 30.53 -41.15 -14.84
C VAL A 15 31.69 -40.34 -15.40
N THR A 16 31.65 -40.25 -16.73
CA THR A 16 32.33 -39.29 -17.57
C THR A 16 31.63 -37.93 -17.45
N THR A 17 32.43 -36.87 -17.31
CA THR A 17 32.19 -35.52 -17.85
C THR A 17 30.79 -34.92 -17.72
N PHE A 18 30.62 -34.05 -16.71
CA PHE A 18 29.86 -32.83 -16.93
C PHE A 18 30.74 -31.64 -16.55
N ALA A 19 31.33 -31.04 -17.58
CA ALA A 19 31.52 -29.61 -17.62
C ALA A 19 30.15 -28.98 -17.35
N ALA A 20 29.86 -28.70 -16.07
CA ALA A 20 28.76 -27.84 -15.68
C ALA A 20 29.17 -26.42 -16.10
N VAL A 21 28.88 -26.16 -17.37
CA VAL A 21 28.53 -24.87 -17.96
C VAL A 21 28.31 -23.82 -16.86
N ALA A 22 29.39 -23.10 -16.56
CA ALA A 22 29.33 -21.79 -15.94
C ALA A 22 28.78 -20.81 -16.98
N GLU A 23 27.58 -21.07 -17.47
CA GLU A 23 26.71 -20.00 -17.94
C GLU A 23 26.29 -19.29 -16.66
N LEU A 24 27.06 -18.24 -16.36
CA LEU A 24 26.48 -17.04 -15.80
C LEU A 24 25.16 -16.83 -16.55
N ARG A 25 24.03 -17.20 -15.93
CA ARG A 25 22.75 -16.63 -16.30
C ARG A 25 22.95 -15.14 -16.10
N ALA A 26 23.34 -14.45 -17.17
CA ALA A 26 23.02 -13.05 -17.33
C ALA A 26 21.51 -13.01 -17.12
N GLN A 27 21.09 -12.60 -15.92
CA GLN A 27 19.71 -12.24 -15.66
C GLN A 27 19.39 -11.25 -16.77
N ASN A 28 18.44 -11.63 -17.65
CA ASN A 28 17.91 -10.68 -18.62
C ASN A 28 17.58 -9.41 -17.84
N PRO A 29 18.04 -8.22 -18.25
CA PRO A 29 17.74 -7.00 -17.53
C PRO A 29 16.22 -6.96 -17.37
N THR A 30 15.76 -6.94 -16.12
CA THR A 30 14.34 -6.83 -15.79
C THR A 30 13.76 -5.75 -16.70
N PRO A 31 12.72 -6.04 -17.50
CA PRO A 31 12.16 -5.06 -18.43
C PRO A 31 12.01 -3.73 -17.70
N GLY A 32 12.57 -2.64 -18.24
CA GLY A 32 12.67 -1.37 -17.51
C GLY A 32 11.32 -0.84 -17.02
N SER A 33 10.22 -1.33 -17.60
CA SER A 33 8.84 -1.11 -17.13
C SER A 33 8.55 -1.74 -15.76
N ILE A 34 9.02 -2.96 -15.47
CA ILE A 34 8.81 -3.64 -14.18
C ILE A 34 9.66 -3.00 -13.09
N ALA A 35 10.94 -2.73 -13.37
CA ALA A 35 11.83 -2.07 -12.41
C ALA A 35 11.36 -0.65 -12.08
N ARG A 36 10.96 0.15 -13.08
CA ARG A 36 10.38 1.49 -12.86
C ARG A 36 9.06 1.44 -12.07
N ARG A 37 8.21 0.44 -12.31
CA ARG A 37 6.97 0.24 -11.55
C ARG A 37 7.23 -0.13 -10.09
N GLN A 38 8.27 -0.91 -9.79
CA GLN A 38 8.70 -1.19 -8.41
C GLN A 38 9.13 0.08 -7.65
N PHE A 39 9.79 1.03 -8.31
CA PHE A 39 10.15 2.31 -7.67
C PHE A 39 8.98 3.28 -7.49
N ASN A 40 7.91 3.09 -8.25
CA ASN A 40 6.72 3.93 -8.22
C ASN A 40 5.58 3.32 -7.41
N GLN A 41 5.93 2.55 -6.36
CA GLN A 41 4.96 2.00 -5.41
C GLN A 41 4.08 3.12 -4.83
N VAL A 42 2.77 2.87 -4.77
CA VAL A 42 1.79 3.79 -4.16
C VAL A 42 1.67 3.47 -2.68
N PHE A 43 1.69 4.50 -1.85
CA PHE A 43 1.37 4.43 -0.43
C PHE A 43 0.21 5.35 -0.12
N VAL A 44 -0.65 4.90 0.79
CA VAL A 44 -1.80 5.65 1.27
C VAL A 44 -1.77 5.79 2.78
N LYS A 45 -2.29 6.90 3.30
CA LYS A 45 -2.49 7.13 4.72
C LYS A 45 -3.87 7.75 4.93
N VAL A 46 -4.61 7.24 5.92
CA VAL A 46 -5.93 7.75 6.27
C VAL A 46 -5.80 8.81 7.37
N ILE A 47 -6.39 9.96 7.11
CA ILE A 47 -6.46 11.10 8.03
C ILE A 47 -7.91 11.38 8.38
N MET A 48 -8.21 11.39 9.68
CA MET A 48 -9.54 11.67 10.20
C MET A 48 -9.62 13.10 10.70
N PRO A 49 -10.63 13.89 10.29
CA PRO A 49 -10.91 15.17 10.92
C PRO A 49 -11.41 14.94 12.35
N VAL A 50 -11.10 15.87 13.25
CA VAL A 50 -11.65 15.84 14.61
C VAL A 50 -13.09 16.35 14.57
N THR A 51 -14.02 15.50 15.01
CA THR A 51 -15.44 15.85 15.11
C THR A 51 -16.04 15.24 16.37
N ALA A 52 -17.30 15.55 16.67
CA ALA A 52 -18.04 14.87 17.75
C ALA A 52 -18.14 13.34 17.55
N ARG A 53 -18.08 12.84 16.31
CA ARG A 53 -18.13 11.40 15.99
C ARG A 53 -16.74 10.76 15.91
N THR A 54 -15.72 11.57 15.68
CA THR A 54 -14.31 11.18 15.49
C THR A 54 -13.44 12.02 16.43
N PRO A 55 -13.55 11.80 17.76
CA PRO A 55 -12.74 12.54 18.71
C PRO A 55 -11.25 12.28 18.47
N MET A 56 -10.43 13.29 18.78
CA MET A 56 -8.97 13.22 18.67
C MET A 56 -8.42 11.97 19.37
N GLN A 57 -7.48 11.31 18.71
CA GLN A 57 -6.82 10.10 19.19
C GLN A 57 -5.32 10.21 18.98
N ASP A 58 -4.57 9.50 19.82
CA ASP A 58 -3.18 9.20 19.49
C ASP A 58 -3.15 8.35 18.21
N GLY A 59 -2.24 8.69 17.32
CA GLY A 59 -2.10 8.02 16.04
C GLY A 59 -0.73 8.30 15.43
N PRO A 60 -0.45 7.70 14.26
CA PRO A 60 0.77 7.97 13.53
C PRO A 60 0.96 9.45 13.21
N ASN A 61 2.21 9.85 13.02
CA ASN A 61 2.54 11.22 12.65
C ASN A 61 1.87 11.60 11.32
N VAL A 62 1.32 12.81 11.25
CA VAL A 62 0.88 13.44 10.01
C VAL A 62 2.01 14.29 9.46
N GLU A 63 2.43 14.03 8.22
CA GLU A 63 3.54 14.76 7.62
C GLU A 63 3.20 16.24 7.40
N GLY A 64 4.21 17.11 7.51
CA GLY A 64 4.02 18.56 7.33
C GLY A 64 3.33 18.92 6.02
N TRP A 65 3.70 18.28 4.90
CA TRP A 65 3.05 18.56 3.62
C TRP A 65 1.57 18.13 3.55
N VAL A 66 1.17 17.11 4.34
CA VAL A 66 -0.24 16.71 4.46
C VAL A 66 -0.96 17.77 5.27
N SER A 67 -0.34 18.22 6.38
CA SER A 67 -0.85 19.29 7.23
C SER A 67 -1.07 20.59 6.45
N ASP A 68 -0.09 21.02 5.68
CA ASP A 68 -0.16 22.25 4.86
C ASP A 68 -1.34 22.18 3.86
N GLN A 69 -1.56 21.01 3.23
CA GLN A 69 -2.69 20.83 2.30
C GLN A 69 -4.03 20.85 3.03
N LEU A 70 -4.13 20.20 4.20
CA LEU A 70 -5.33 20.18 5.02
C LEU A 70 -5.69 21.57 5.55
N GLU A 71 -4.70 22.34 6.00
CA GLU A 71 -4.87 23.73 6.43
C GLU A 71 -5.36 24.61 5.27
N THR A 72 -4.79 24.45 4.08
CA THR A 72 -5.19 25.19 2.87
C THR A 72 -6.67 24.96 2.52
N ILE A 73 -7.21 23.77 2.80
CA ILE A 73 -8.64 23.44 2.59
C ILE A 73 -9.51 23.64 3.85
N GLY A 74 -8.97 24.27 4.89
CA GLY A 74 -9.70 24.70 6.09
C GLY A 74 -9.91 23.62 7.16
N VAL A 75 -9.09 22.56 7.16
CA VAL A 75 -9.13 21.50 8.17
C VAL A 75 -8.05 21.75 9.21
N SER A 76 -8.45 22.20 10.40
CA SER A 76 -7.52 22.64 11.46
C SER A 76 -7.20 21.58 12.50
N GLU A 77 -8.07 20.58 12.70
CA GLU A 77 -7.88 19.53 13.70
C GLU A 77 -8.11 18.16 13.05
N TYR A 78 -7.08 17.30 13.12
CA TYR A 78 -7.07 15.99 12.49
C TYR A 78 -6.02 15.07 13.11
N PHE A 79 -6.14 13.76 12.86
CA PHE A 79 -5.17 12.73 13.24
C PHE A 79 -5.10 11.62 12.20
N ALA A 80 -3.98 10.91 12.10
CA ALA A 80 -3.90 9.71 11.26
C ALA A 80 -4.41 8.48 12.01
N VAL A 81 -5.09 7.57 11.30
CA VAL A 81 -5.50 6.25 11.84
C VAL A 81 -4.69 5.10 11.27
N THR A 82 -3.82 5.38 10.29
CA THR A 82 -2.91 4.40 9.70
C THR A 82 -1.51 4.98 9.58
N ASN A 83 -0.51 4.10 9.56
CA ASN A 83 0.78 4.42 8.96
C ASN A 83 0.62 4.53 7.44
N TRP A 84 1.72 4.78 6.72
CA TRP A 84 1.74 4.61 5.27
C TRP A 84 1.56 3.13 4.91
N VAL A 85 0.46 2.81 4.23
CA VAL A 85 0.12 1.46 3.78
C VAL A 85 0.42 1.36 2.28
N PRO A 86 1.22 0.38 1.82
CA PRO A 86 1.43 0.16 0.39
C PRO A 86 0.14 -0.37 -0.26
N VAL A 87 -0.22 0.18 -1.42
CA VAL A 87 -1.29 -0.36 -2.27
C VAL A 87 -0.63 -1.20 -3.36
N CYS A 88 -0.71 -2.53 -3.22
CA CYS A 88 -0.11 -3.48 -4.14
C CYS A 88 -0.71 -3.32 -5.54
N ASP A 89 0.16 -3.37 -6.55
CA ASP A 89 -0.22 -3.19 -7.96
C ASP A 89 -0.61 -4.50 -8.67
N GLY A 90 -0.65 -5.62 -7.94
CA GLY A 90 -0.97 -6.96 -8.45
C GLY A 90 0.01 -7.51 -9.49
N LEU A 91 0.97 -6.71 -9.94
CA LEU A 91 2.04 -7.13 -10.85
C LEU A 91 3.18 -7.86 -10.12
N LEU A 92 3.23 -7.70 -8.81
CA LEU A 92 4.24 -8.26 -7.92
C LEU A 92 3.73 -9.42 -7.06
N SER A 93 2.46 -9.80 -7.20
CA SER A 93 1.82 -10.81 -6.35
C SER A 93 1.34 -11.98 -7.20
N ASP A 94 1.82 -13.18 -6.85
CA ASP A 94 1.30 -14.45 -7.37
C ASP A 94 0.00 -14.90 -6.65
N ASP A 95 -0.51 -14.07 -5.72
CA ASP A 95 -1.62 -14.37 -4.82
C ASP A 95 -2.75 -13.33 -4.93
N GLU A 96 -3.86 -13.57 -4.21
CA GLU A 96 -4.96 -12.61 -4.06
C GLU A 96 -4.44 -11.32 -3.39
N VAL A 97 -4.54 -10.20 -4.12
CA VAL A 97 -4.04 -8.90 -3.66
C VAL A 97 -5.00 -8.35 -2.61
N ASN A 98 -4.60 -8.42 -1.34
CA ASN A 98 -5.33 -7.77 -0.25
C ASN A 98 -4.77 -6.37 0.01
N ASN A 99 -5.46 -5.36 -0.51
CA ASN A 99 -5.17 -3.95 -0.29
C ASN A 99 -6.01 -3.36 0.86
N ARG A 100 -6.11 -4.06 1.99
CA ARG A 100 -6.73 -3.50 3.19
C ARG A 100 -5.89 -2.34 3.73
N VAL A 101 -6.45 -1.14 3.68
CA VAL A 101 -5.81 0.11 4.12
C VAL A 101 -6.06 0.37 5.60
N TRP A 102 -7.31 0.19 6.06
CA TRP A 102 -7.70 0.41 7.45
C TRP A 102 -8.79 -0.58 7.86
N ASP A 103 -8.80 -1.02 9.11
CA ASP A 103 -9.79 -1.97 9.62
C ASP A 103 -11.12 -1.32 10.06
N GLY A 104 -11.21 0.01 9.96
CA GLY A 104 -12.39 0.80 10.33
C GLY A 104 -12.55 1.02 11.83
N ARG A 105 -11.54 0.68 12.65
CA ARG A 105 -11.60 0.82 14.10
C ARG A 105 -10.89 2.09 14.56
N LEU A 106 -11.61 2.82 15.41
CA LEU A 106 -11.06 3.89 16.22
C LEU A 106 -10.85 3.35 17.65
N VAL A 107 -9.84 3.87 18.34
CA VAL A 107 -9.42 3.40 19.67
C VAL A 107 -10.32 3.96 20.79
N ALA A 108 -11.02 5.07 20.54
CA ALA A 108 -11.81 5.75 21.56
C ALA A 108 -13.06 4.96 22.00
N LYS A 109 -13.36 5.02 23.31
CA LYS A 109 -14.43 4.25 23.99
C LYS A 109 -15.86 4.50 23.46
N ASN A 110 -16.08 5.64 22.80
CA ASN A 110 -17.35 6.04 22.17
C ASN A 110 -17.24 6.21 20.65
N SER A 111 -16.24 5.59 20.03
CA SER A 111 -16.01 5.76 18.61
C SER A 111 -17.02 4.99 17.76
N SER A 112 -17.38 5.59 16.63
CA SER A 112 -18.22 4.92 15.62
C SER A 112 -17.39 3.80 14.96
N LEU A 113 -17.99 2.63 14.77
CA LEU A 113 -17.42 1.58 13.93
C LEU A 113 -17.52 2.02 12.46
N PHE A 114 -16.40 2.04 11.75
CA PHE A 114 -16.37 2.19 10.29
C PHE A 114 -16.22 0.81 9.65
N CYS A 115 -16.57 0.69 8.37
CA CYS A 115 -16.23 -0.48 7.58
C CYS A 115 -14.73 -0.46 7.27
N PRO A 116 -14.12 -1.63 7.05
CA PRO A 116 -12.77 -1.71 6.54
C PRO A 116 -12.63 -0.93 5.24
N VAL A 117 -11.55 -0.16 5.14
CA VAL A 117 -11.20 0.62 3.96
C VAL A 117 -10.21 -0.18 3.12
N GLU A 118 -10.46 -0.21 1.82
CA GLU A 118 -9.67 -0.96 0.85
C GLU A 118 -9.19 -0.03 -0.27
N GLY A 119 -7.99 -0.30 -0.77
CA GLY A 119 -7.43 0.36 -1.94
C GLY A 119 -7.62 -0.50 -3.18
N ASP A 120 -8.13 0.07 -4.27
CA ASP A 120 -8.14 -0.63 -5.55
C ASP A 120 -6.72 -0.79 -6.10
N LEU A 121 -6.56 -1.74 -7.03
CA LEU A 121 -5.33 -1.87 -7.81
C LEU A 121 -5.04 -0.54 -8.54
N PRO A 122 -3.85 0.07 -8.35
CA PRO A 122 -3.51 1.31 -9.02
C PRO A 122 -3.54 1.17 -10.54
N GLU A 123 -4.41 1.95 -11.20
CA GLU A 123 -4.50 1.98 -12.65
C GLU A 123 -3.43 2.91 -13.22
N ARG A 124 -2.61 2.42 -14.15
CA ARG A 124 -1.52 3.19 -14.75
C ARG A 124 -1.76 3.39 -16.24
N LYS A 125 -1.87 4.65 -16.66
CA LYS A 125 -2.09 5.02 -18.07
C LYS A 125 -1.46 6.38 -18.36
N ASP A 126 -0.81 6.50 -19.52
CA ASP A 126 -0.27 7.77 -20.04
C ASP A 126 0.64 8.51 -19.04
N GLY A 127 1.48 7.77 -18.30
CA GLY A 127 2.40 8.34 -17.30
C GLY A 127 1.73 8.81 -16.01
N ARG A 128 0.46 8.45 -15.79
CA ARG A 128 -0.30 8.76 -14.59
C ARG A 128 -0.68 7.49 -13.85
N VAL A 129 -0.85 7.63 -12.55
CA VAL A 129 -1.41 6.60 -11.67
C VAL A 129 -2.73 7.11 -11.09
N SER A 130 -3.75 6.26 -11.15
CA SER A 130 -5.05 6.49 -10.54
C SER A 130 -5.25 5.50 -9.41
N VAL A 131 -5.69 6.01 -8.26
CA VAL A 131 -5.91 5.21 -7.05
C VAL A 131 -7.30 5.54 -6.52
N LEU A 132 -8.05 4.50 -6.18
CA LEU A 132 -9.33 4.59 -5.51
C LEU A 132 -9.19 3.96 -4.13
N VAL A 133 -9.64 4.67 -3.09
CA VAL A 133 -9.69 4.17 -1.72
C VAL A 133 -11.13 4.23 -1.23
N GLY A 134 -11.75 3.05 -1.14
CA GLY A 134 -13.18 2.87 -0.90
C GLY A 134 -13.48 2.02 0.34
N GLY A 135 -14.75 1.65 0.52
CA GLY A 135 -15.18 0.78 1.63
C GLY A 135 -15.64 1.51 2.90
N TRP A 136 -15.91 2.82 2.82
CA TRP A 136 -16.28 3.62 3.99
C TRP A 136 -17.75 3.42 4.46
N TYR A 137 -18.02 3.58 5.76
CA TYR A 137 -19.33 3.45 6.45
C TYR A 137 -19.57 4.70 7.34
N PRO A 138 -20.81 5.14 7.72
CA PRO A 138 -22.12 4.46 7.73
C PRO A 138 -22.86 4.24 6.42
N VAL A 139 -22.35 4.76 5.31
CA VAL A 139 -23.07 4.72 4.04
C VAL A 139 -22.11 4.15 3.00
N SER A 140 -22.44 2.98 2.45
CA SER A 140 -21.74 2.45 1.28
C SER A 140 -21.78 3.48 0.15
N GLY A 141 -20.70 3.58 -0.62
CA GLY A 141 -20.61 4.57 -1.70
C GLY A 141 -19.99 5.89 -1.23
N TYR A 142 -18.91 5.82 -0.47
CA TYR A 142 -17.96 6.91 -0.29
C TYR A 142 -16.59 6.43 -0.76
N GLU A 143 -15.82 7.32 -1.37
CA GLU A 143 -14.48 7.01 -1.89
C GLU A 143 -13.60 8.26 -1.94
N ALA A 144 -12.28 8.04 -1.91
CA ALA A 144 -11.32 9.04 -2.36
C ALA A 144 -10.70 8.55 -3.67
N LYS A 145 -10.76 9.39 -4.71
CA LYS A 145 -10.16 9.12 -6.01
C LYS A 145 -9.09 10.14 -6.32
N VAL A 146 -7.90 9.67 -6.70
CA VAL A 146 -6.80 10.53 -7.12
C VAL A 146 -6.28 10.10 -8.48
N SER A 147 -5.86 11.06 -9.31
CA SER A 147 -5.09 10.80 -10.52
C SER A 147 -3.90 11.76 -10.57
N MET A 148 -2.70 11.21 -10.45
CA MET A 148 -1.45 11.96 -10.24
C MET A 148 -0.36 11.45 -11.19
N LEU A 149 0.75 12.18 -11.29
CA LEU A 149 1.91 11.71 -12.05
C LEU A 149 2.46 10.43 -11.45
N ASP A 150 2.83 9.49 -12.31
CA ASP A 150 3.48 8.24 -11.93
C ASP A 150 4.99 8.45 -11.76
N GLU A 151 5.34 9.28 -10.78
CA GLU A 151 6.73 9.69 -10.50
C GLU A 151 7.00 9.74 -9.00
N PRO A 152 8.17 9.27 -8.53
CA PRO A 152 8.53 9.30 -7.11
C PRO A 152 8.48 10.71 -6.54
N GLY A 153 7.92 10.85 -5.34
CA GLY A 153 7.71 12.13 -4.66
C GLY A 153 6.42 12.84 -5.04
N THR A 154 5.71 12.38 -6.07
CA THR A 154 4.35 12.88 -6.37
C THR A 154 3.44 12.53 -5.21
N ARG A 155 2.64 13.49 -4.77
CA ARG A 155 1.79 13.36 -3.58
C ARG A 155 0.55 14.21 -3.65
N ALA A 156 -0.52 13.78 -2.99
CA ALA A 156 -1.79 14.50 -2.93
C ALA A 156 -2.57 14.14 -1.68
N VAL A 157 -3.47 15.02 -1.25
CA VAL A 157 -4.51 14.74 -0.28
C VAL A 157 -5.86 14.84 -0.99
N GLN A 158 -6.71 13.83 -0.84
CA GLN A 158 -8.07 13.84 -1.41
C GLN A 158 -9.13 13.63 -0.32
N PRO A 159 -10.25 14.36 -0.37
CA PRO A 159 -11.37 14.12 0.53
C PRO A 159 -12.06 12.79 0.17
N VAL A 160 -12.58 12.13 1.19
CA VAL A 160 -13.50 11.00 1.03
C VAL A 160 -14.91 11.57 0.90
N LEU A 161 -15.50 11.39 -0.29
CA LEU A 161 -16.78 11.97 -0.67
C LEU A 161 -17.75 10.87 -1.15
N PRO A 162 -19.07 11.13 -1.17
CA PRO A 162 -20.03 10.21 -1.74
C PRO A 162 -19.69 9.89 -3.21
N TYR A 163 -19.71 8.60 -3.56
CA TYR A 163 -19.65 8.11 -4.93
C TYR A 163 -20.83 8.68 -5.72
N SER A 164 -20.52 9.51 -6.71
CA SER A 164 -21.50 10.02 -7.65
C SER A 164 -21.57 9.08 -8.84
N ALA A 165 -22.59 8.22 -8.90
CA ALA A 165 -22.83 7.42 -10.10
C ALA A 165 -23.08 8.36 -11.30
N PRO A 166 -22.57 8.04 -12.50
CA PRO A 166 -22.87 8.81 -13.71
C PRO A 166 -24.40 8.92 -13.90
N GLY A 167 -24.96 10.13 -13.77
CA GLY A 167 -26.38 10.41 -13.97
C GLY A 167 -27.21 10.70 -12.71
N LEU A 168 -26.65 10.62 -11.50
CA LEU A 168 -27.31 11.04 -10.25
C LEU A 168 -26.63 12.29 -9.71
N SER A 169 -26.88 13.42 -10.34
CA SER A 169 -26.51 14.73 -9.82
C SER A 169 -27.66 15.28 -8.99
N GLU A 170 -27.71 14.96 -7.71
CA GLU A 170 -28.34 15.85 -6.74
C GLU A 170 -27.26 16.40 -5.83
N THR A 171 -26.87 17.64 -6.14
CA THR A 171 -26.12 18.58 -5.30
C THR A 171 -26.84 18.74 -3.95
N ASN A 172 -26.61 17.80 -3.05
CA ASN A 172 -26.73 18.06 -1.62
C ASN A 172 -25.58 19.00 -1.22
N PRO A 173 -25.81 19.94 -0.29
CA PRO A 173 -24.75 20.84 0.18
C PRO A 173 -23.57 20.00 0.65
N VAL A 174 -22.37 20.35 0.20
CA VAL A 174 -21.11 19.62 0.43
C VAL A 174 -21.06 19.15 1.88
N GLU A 175 -21.39 17.88 2.09
CA GLU A 175 -21.26 17.26 3.39
C GLU A 175 -19.77 17.29 3.72
N LYS A 176 -19.42 17.67 4.96
CA LYS A 176 -18.01 17.71 5.37
C LYS A 176 -17.40 16.34 5.06
N PRO A 177 -16.22 16.28 4.41
CA PRO A 177 -15.60 15.00 4.05
C PRO A 177 -15.52 14.07 5.25
N LEU A 178 -15.82 12.79 5.02
CA LEU A 178 -15.82 11.77 6.08
C LEU A 178 -14.42 11.58 6.66
N ALA A 179 -13.44 11.62 5.77
CA ALA A 179 -12.02 11.48 6.04
C ALA A 179 -11.24 12.14 4.88
N TYR A 180 -9.92 12.11 4.99
CA TYR A 180 -9.00 12.48 3.91
C TYR A 180 -8.01 11.35 3.71
N VAL A 181 -7.65 11.11 2.45
CA VAL A 181 -6.63 10.13 2.07
C VAL A 181 -5.43 10.88 1.52
N ALA A 182 -4.30 10.75 2.20
CA ALA A 182 -3.02 11.19 1.69
C ALA A 182 -2.41 10.06 0.83
N VAL A 183 -1.92 10.40 -0.35
CA VAL A 183 -1.33 9.47 -1.32
C VAL A 183 0.07 9.92 -1.69
N LEU A 184 1.00 8.98 -1.76
CA LEU A 184 2.40 9.19 -2.11
C LEU A 184 2.85 8.12 -3.12
N VAL A 185 3.54 8.55 -4.17
CA VAL A 185 4.29 7.64 -5.05
C VAL A 185 5.75 7.63 -4.60
N GLY A 186 6.31 6.44 -4.37
CA GLY A 186 7.65 6.26 -3.84
C GLY A 186 7.67 6.01 -2.32
N PRO A 187 8.85 5.78 -1.73
CA PRO A 187 8.95 5.36 -0.35
C PRO A 187 8.47 6.46 0.62
N PRO A 188 7.74 6.09 1.69
CA PRO A 188 7.36 7.04 2.71
C PRO A 188 8.59 7.57 3.47
N PRO A 189 8.51 8.81 4.02
CA PRO A 189 9.55 9.32 4.89
C PRO A 189 9.82 8.34 6.04
N ALA A 190 11.10 8.13 6.36
CA ALA A 190 11.48 7.29 7.49
C ALA A 190 10.89 7.88 8.79
N GLU A 191 10.22 7.03 9.56
CA GLU A 191 9.71 7.42 10.86
C GLU A 191 10.90 7.75 11.77
N ARG A 192 10.93 8.97 12.33
CA ARG A 192 11.95 9.33 13.30
C ARG A 192 11.68 8.53 14.56
N VAL A 193 12.36 7.40 14.72
CA VAL A 193 12.42 6.70 16.00
C VAL A 193 13.06 7.67 16.98
N ALA A 194 12.25 8.28 17.85
CA ALA A 194 12.77 8.99 19.00
C ALA A 194 13.53 7.93 19.82
N LEU A 195 14.86 7.97 19.76
CA LEU A 195 15.71 7.27 20.71
C LEU A 195 15.32 7.80 22.09
N GLN A 196 14.50 7.04 22.82
CA GLN A 196 14.41 7.21 24.26
C GLN A 196 15.78 6.85 24.81
N SER A 197 16.62 7.87 25.03
CA SER A 197 17.84 7.72 25.81
C SER A 197 17.42 7.45 27.25
N ASN A 198 17.21 6.17 27.57
CA ASN A 198 17.22 5.72 28.95
C ASN A 198 18.68 5.56 29.37
N ASP A 199 19.35 6.69 29.61
CA ASP A 199 20.51 6.75 30.48
C ASP A 199 20.04 7.21 31.86
N LYS A 200 19.92 6.24 32.78
CA LYS A 200 19.97 6.44 34.22
C LYS A 200 20.72 5.27 34.86
#